data_AF-A0A7S0GVN1-F1
#
_entry.id   AF-A0A7S0GVN1-F1
#
_cell.length_a   1.000
_cell.length_b   1.000
_cell.length_c   1.000
_cell.angle_alpha   90.00
_cell.angle_beta   90.00
_cell.angle_gamma   90.00
#
_symmetry.space_group_name_H-M   'P 1'
#
loop_
_entity.id
_entity.type
_entity.pdbx_description
1 polymer ?
#
loop_
_entity_poly.entity_id
_entity_poly.type
_entity_poly.pdbx_seq_one_letter_code
_entity_poly.pdbx_strand_id
1 'polypeptide(L)'
;QRLQHWMFQARRLLRPVRQVPRSEINPRTCRIMLQIIRAQNLPLSVGGDSRFDDLVNNVWVDVSFGSVRRRTSTQVGVNPSWNQLLAIPLNKPNQQFGYAPAEMLNISEKLRINLYDRNVYESHSSHSDLTQVWEEHWLGSAEMNFLDIYLCQPILAALPLDIPPQSLGYKLENEHTPSRLWVYVSLDP
;
A
#
# COMPACT_ATOMS: atom_id res chain seq x y z
N GLN A 1 -3.14 -77.38 24.42
CA GLN A 1 -3.75 -76.04 24.42
C GLN A 1 -2.91 -75.14 23.52
N ARG A 2 -3.35 -74.95 22.27
CA ARG A 2 -3.79 -73.67 21.68
C ARG A 2 -2.66 -72.69 21.32
N LEU A 3 -2.17 -72.88 20.09
CA LEU A 3 -1.77 -71.90 19.07
C LEU A 3 -1.88 -70.41 19.48
N GLN A 4 -0.76 -69.68 19.42
CA GLN A 4 -0.76 -68.23 19.17
C GLN A 4 0.40 -67.86 18.24
N HIS A 5 0.22 -68.14 16.95
CA HIS A 5 0.98 -67.53 15.87
C HIS A 5 0.22 -66.28 15.42
N TRP A 6 0.53 -65.11 15.96
CA TRP A 6 0.07 -63.84 15.37
C TRP A 6 0.85 -62.67 15.94
N MET A 7 1.90 -62.22 15.24
CA MET A 7 2.32 -60.81 15.28
C MET A 7 3.30 -60.39 14.15
N PHE A 8 3.31 -61.10 13.01
CA PHE A 8 3.96 -60.60 11.80
C PHE A 8 2.90 -60.25 10.75
N GLN A 9 2.19 -59.14 10.97
CA GLN A 9 1.51 -58.49 9.85
C GLN A 9 2.58 -57.87 8.96
N ALA A 10 2.72 -58.38 7.74
CA ALA A 10 3.52 -57.74 6.71
C ALA A 10 3.09 -56.27 6.59
N ARG A 11 3.99 -55.34 6.91
CA ARG A 11 3.75 -53.91 6.71
C ARG A 11 3.51 -53.71 5.22
N ARG A 12 2.27 -53.37 4.83
CA ARG A 12 1.96 -52.97 3.45
C ARG A 12 2.94 -51.86 3.06
N LEU A 13 3.73 -52.10 2.01
CA LEU A 13 4.54 -51.04 1.43
C LEU A 13 3.59 -49.91 1.03
N LEU A 14 3.89 -48.69 1.50
CA LEU A 14 3.19 -47.49 1.09
C LEU A 14 3.27 -47.43 -0.43
N ARG A 15 2.12 -47.55 -1.10
CA ARG A 15 2.05 -47.30 -2.53
C ARG A 15 2.46 -45.83 -2.70
N PRO A 16 3.47 -45.49 -3.51
CA PRO A 16 3.70 -44.11 -3.85
C PRO A 16 2.42 -43.59 -4.48
N VAL A 17 1.75 -42.66 -3.79
CA VAL A 17 0.65 -41.91 -4.36
C VAL A 17 1.28 -41.13 -5.50
N ARG A 18 1.01 -41.55 -6.73
CA ARG A 18 1.37 -40.77 -7.91
C ARG A 18 0.59 -39.47 -7.80
N GLN A 19 1.23 -38.42 -7.30
CA GLN A 19 0.68 -37.08 -7.38
C GLN A 19 0.51 -36.81 -8.86
N VAL A 20 -0.74 -36.78 -9.31
CA VAL A 20 -1.05 -36.26 -10.64
C VAL A 20 -0.49 -34.85 -10.65
N PRO A 21 0.35 -34.45 -11.62
CA PRO A 21 0.79 -33.07 -11.71
C PRO A 21 -0.50 -32.25 -11.78
N ARG A 22 -0.81 -31.49 -10.73
CA ARG A 22 -1.74 -30.39 -10.91
C ARG A 22 -1.08 -29.56 -11.99
N SER A 23 -1.74 -29.38 -13.13
CA SER A 23 -1.41 -28.26 -13.98
C SER A 23 -1.64 -27.02 -13.09
N GLU A 24 -0.58 -26.49 -12.50
CA GLU A 24 -0.60 -25.22 -11.80
C GLU A 24 -0.89 -24.17 -12.87
N ILE A 25 -2.18 -23.93 -13.09
CA ILE A 25 -2.62 -22.86 -13.97
C ILE A 25 -2.32 -21.58 -13.21
N ASN A 26 -1.19 -20.96 -13.55
CA ASN A 26 -0.82 -19.66 -13.01
C ASN A 26 -1.95 -18.66 -13.29
N PRO A 27 -2.28 -17.78 -12.32
CA PRO A 27 -3.37 -16.85 -12.49
C PRO A 27 -3.07 -15.89 -13.64
N ARG A 28 -4.08 -15.53 -14.43
CA ARG A 28 -3.90 -14.64 -15.59
C ARG A 28 -3.76 -13.17 -15.17
N THR A 29 -4.35 -12.83 -14.03
CA THR A 29 -4.29 -11.52 -13.40
C THR A 29 -3.56 -11.65 -12.07
N CYS A 30 -3.11 -10.52 -11.54
CA CYS A 30 -2.70 -10.40 -10.16
C CYS A 30 -2.74 -8.91 -9.80
N ARG A 31 -3.27 -8.58 -8.63
CA ARG A 31 -3.36 -7.20 -8.14
C ARG A 31 -2.77 -7.13 -6.74
N ILE A 32 -2.08 -6.04 -6.46
CA ILE A 32 -1.79 -5.64 -5.08
C ILE A 32 -3.05 -4.96 -4.55
N MET A 33 -3.62 -5.55 -3.51
CA MET A 33 -4.75 -5.01 -2.76
C MET A 33 -4.19 -4.29 -1.55
N LEU A 34 -4.30 -2.96 -1.54
CA LEU A 34 -3.77 -2.10 -0.50
C LEU A 34 -4.90 -1.32 0.15
N GLN A 35 -5.20 -1.61 1.41
CA GLN A 35 -6.09 -0.79 2.21
C GLN A 35 -5.29 0.28 2.94
N ILE A 36 -5.56 1.54 2.63
CA ILE A 36 -5.08 2.69 3.37
C ILE A 36 -6.04 2.92 4.54
N ILE A 37 -5.58 2.65 5.76
CA ILE A 37 -6.43 2.68 6.96
C ILE A 37 -6.46 4.11 7.53
N ARG A 38 -5.33 4.57 8.04
CA ARG A 38 -5.18 5.89 8.69
C ARG A 38 -3.72 6.32 8.75
N ALA A 39 -3.49 7.61 8.95
CA ALA A 39 -2.19 8.16 9.31
C ALA A 39 -2.24 8.83 10.68
N GLN A 40 -1.07 9.01 11.30
CA GLN A 40 -0.92 9.70 12.58
C GLN A 40 0.21 10.72 12.52
N ASN A 41 0.00 11.84 13.21
CA ASN A 41 0.96 12.93 13.42
C ASN A 41 1.55 13.46 12.12
N LEU A 42 0.73 13.71 11.10
CA LEU A 42 1.21 14.33 9.86
C LEU A 42 1.62 15.79 10.10
N PRO A 43 2.61 16.32 9.35
CA PRO A 43 2.98 17.73 9.45
C PRO A 43 1.79 18.63 9.14
N LEU A 44 1.50 19.59 10.01
CA LEU A 44 0.45 20.60 9.88
C LEU A 44 0.96 21.82 9.13
N SER A 45 0.22 22.30 8.13
CA SER A 45 0.52 23.57 7.46
C SER A 45 0.35 24.73 8.45
N VAL A 46 1.45 25.39 8.79
CA VAL A 46 1.49 26.64 9.55
C VAL A 46 1.33 27.76 8.54
N GLY A 47 0.08 28.09 8.24
CA GLY A 47 -0.29 28.98 7.14
C GLY A 47 0.54 30.26 7.08
N GLY A 48 1.00 30.58 5.87
CA GLY A 48 1.42 31.93 5.53
C GLY A 48 0.19 32.76 5.16
N ASP A 49 -0.24 33.63 6.08
CA ASP A 49 -1.10 34.79 5.81
C ASP A 49 -2.54 34.56 5.27
N SER A 50 -3.12 33.38 5.49
CA SER A 50 -4.53 33.12 5.16
C SER A 50 -5.47 33.65 6.25
N ARG A 51 -6.32 34.63 5.90
CA ARG A 51 -7.42 35.18 6.70
C ARG A 51 -8.58 34.19 7.00
N PHE A 52 -8.30 32.89 6.99
CA PHE A 52 -9.26 31.85 7.29
C PHE A 52 -8.68 30.96 8.37
N ASP A 53 -9.33 31.01 9.53
CA ASP A 53 -8.89 30.56 10.85
C ASP A 53 -8.86 29.02 11.03
N ASP A 54 -8.69 28.26 9.95
CA ASP A 54 -8.75 26.80 9.96
C ASP A 54 -7.44 26.22 9.40
N LEU A 55 -6.47 25.99 10.29
CA LEU A 55 -5.24 25.22 10.05
C LEU A 55 -5.61 23.76 9.75
N VAL A 56 -6.04 23.48 8.52
CA VAL A 56 -6.63 22.20 8.16
C VAL A 56 -5.98 21.64 6.90
N ASN A 57 -5.14 20.62 7.07
CA ASN A 57 -4.58 19.88 5.95
C ASN A 57 -5.66 19.07 5.23
N ASN A 58 -5.64 19.09 3.91
CA ASN A 58 -6.45 18.25 3.03
C ASN A 58 -5.58 17.14 2.45
N VAL A 59 -5.44 16.06 3.21
CA VAL A 59 -4.48 14.99 2.95
C VAL A 59 -5.06 13.92 2.02
N TRP A 60 -4.27 13.51 1.04
CA TRP A 60 -4.56 12.32 0.24
C TRP A 60 -3.29 11.47 0.04
N VAL A 61 -3.49 10.19 -0.25
CA VAL A 61 -2.40 9.23 -0.44
C VAL A 61 -2.32 8.82 -1.91
N ASP A 62 -1.15 8.97 -2.49
CA ASP A 62 -0.77 8.42 -3.79
C ASP A 62 -0.05 7.09 -3.60
N VAL A 63 -0.41 6.10 -4.37
CA VAL A 63 0.24 4.79 -4.36
C VAL A 63 0.63 4.42 -5.77
N SER A 64 1.90 4.06 -5.95
CA SER A 64 2.44 3.67 -7.25
C SER A 64 3.23 2.36 -7.18
N PHE A 65 3.10 1.59 -8.26
CA PHE A 65 3.83 0.36 -8.51
C PHE A 65 4.16 0.31 -10.01
N GLY A 66 5.45 0.38 -10.35
CA GLY A 66 5.90 0.56 -11.73
C GLY A 66 5.29 1.81 -12.37
N SER A 67 4.55 1.63 -13.45
CA SER A 67 3.83 2.70 -14.16
C SER A 67 2.39 2.92 -13.65
N VAL A 68 1.88 2.06 -12.78
CA VAL A 68 0.51 2.13 -12.30
C VAL A 68 0.44 3.03 -11.07
N ARG A 69 -0.53 3.93 -11.05
CA ARG A 69 -0.79 4.84 -9.93
C ARG A 69 -2.26 4.84 -9.53
N ARG A 70 -2.53 4.87 -8.23
CA ARG A 70 -3.87 4.96 -7.62
C ARG A 70 -3.81 5.95 -6.47
N ARG A 71 -4.92 6.62 -6.17
CA ARG A 71 -5.00 7.57 -5.05
C ARG A 71 -6.24 7.38 -4.21
N THR A 72 -6.16 7.80 -2.95
CA THR A 72 -7.32 7.86 -2.06
C THR A 72 -8.18 9.11 -2.31
N SER A 73 -9.34 9.15 -1.65
CA SER A 73 -10.05 10.39 -1.36
C SER A 73 -9.21 11.30 -0.45
N THR A 74 -9.57 12.57 -0.43
CA THR A 74 -8.99 13.56 0.48
C THR A 74 -9.67 13.45 1.84
N GLN A 75 -8.86 13.52 2.90
CA GLN A 75 -9.29 13.52 4.29
C GLN A 75 -8.66 14.70 5.01
N VAL A 76 -9.33 15.14 6.06
CA VAL A 76 -8.97 16.36 6.78
C VAL A 76 -8.15 16.06 8.03
N GLY A 77 -7.13 16.88 8.29
CA GLY A 77 -6.39 16.94 9.55
C GLY A 77 -5.08 16.16 9.58
N VAL A 78 -4.43 16.16 10.75
CA VAL A 78 -3.11 15.54 10.98
C VAL A 78 -3.17 14.05 11.33
N ASN A 79 -4.36 13.55 11.66
CA ASN A 79 -4.63 12.14 11.98
C ASN A 79 -5.76 11.56 11.09
N PRO A 80 -5.66 11.65 9.76
CA PRO A 80 -6.74 11.29 8.84
C PRO A 80 -7.00 9.77 8.83
N SER A 81 -8.25 9.39 8.59
CA SER A 81 -8.67 8.00 8.39
C SER A 81 -9.38 7.85 7.04
N TRP A 82 -8.84 7.02 6.17
CA TRP A 82 -9.40 6.77 4.84
C TRP A 82 -10.24 5.50 4.79
N ASN A 83 -9.74 4.42 5.42
CA ASN A 83 -10.30 3.06 5.31
C ASN A 83 -10.60 2.64 3.86
N GLN A 84 -9.77 3.08 2.90
CA GLN A 84 -10.01 2.92 1.48
C GLN A 84 -9.14 1.82 0.88
N LEU A 85 -9.76 0.91 0.12
CA LEU A 85 -9.08 -0.14 -0.63
C LEU A 85 -8.67 0.37 -2.02
N LEU A 86 -7.40 0.21 -2.37
CA LEU A 86 -6.82 0.48 -3.68
C LEU A 86 -6.36 -0.84 -4.31
N ALA A 87 -6.79 -1.08 -5.54
CA ALA A 87 -6.37 -2.23 -6.33
C ALA A 87 -5.37 -1.79 -7.42
N ILE A 88 -4.15 -2.30 -7.33
CA ILE A 88 -3.05 -1.96 -8.24
C ILE A 88 -2.74 -3.20 -9.07
N PRO A 89 -3.12 -3.23 -10.36
CA PRO A 89 -2.78 -4.35 -11.22
C PRO A 89 -1.27 -4.48 -11.37
N LEU A 90 -0.77 -5.71 -11.25
CA LEU A 90 0.54 -6.05 -11.76
C LEU A 90 0.47 -6.00 -13.29
N ASN A 91 1.41 -5.31 -13.90
CA ASN A 91 1.55 -5.27 -15.35
C ASN A 91 2.69 -6.19 -15.74
N LYS A 92 2.40 -7.22 -16.53
CA LYS A 92 3.44 -8.03 -17.17
C LYS A 92 3.39 -7.89 -18.69
N PRO A 93 4.54 -7.87 -19.38
CA PRO A 93 4.59 -7.72 -20.84
C PRO A 93 3.86 -8.84 -21.59
N ASN A 94 3.87 -10.07 -21.06
CA ASN A 94 3.27 -11.22 -21.73
C ASN A 94 2.21 -11.90 -20.85
N GLN A 95 0.95 -11.49 -21.03
CA GLN A 95 -0.19 -11.99 -20.24
C GLN A 95 -0.57 -13.45 -20.55
N GLN A 96 -0.04 -14.04 -21.62
CA GLN A 96 -0.42 -15.39 -22.06
C GLN A 96 -0.02 -16.51 -21.08
N PHE A 97 1.10 -16.34 -20.37
CA PHE A 97 1.69 -17.41 -19.53
C PHE A 97 1.29 -17.39 -18.04
N GLY A 98 0.39 -16.49 -17.61
CA GLY A 98 0.00 -16.32 -16.20
C GLY A 98 1.14 -15.88 -15.27
N TYR A 99 0.85 -15.53 -14.01
CA TYR A 99 1.87 -15.10 -13.03
C TYR A 99 2.53 -16.32 -12.38
N ALA A 100 3.63 -16.79 -12.96
CA ALA A 100 4.37 -17.93 -12.42
C ALA A 100 5.18 -17.54 -11.17
N PRO A 101 5.39 -18.44 -10.19
CA PRO A 101 6.18 -18.13 -8.99
C PRO A 101 7.59 -17.57 -9.30
N ALA A 102 8.28 -18.13 -10.29
CA ALA A 102 9.60 -17.66 -10.69
C ALA A 102 9.58 -16.23 -11.27
N GLU A 103 8.50 -15.83 -11.95
CA GLU A 103 8.34 -14.46 -12.43
C GLU A 103 8.07 -13.50 -11.27
N MET A 104 7.21 -13.89 -10.32
CA MET A 104 6.88 -13.08 -9.14
C MET A 104 8.11 -12.83 -8.25
N LEU A 105 8.96 -13.84 -8.07
CA LEU A 105 10.21 -13.72 -7.30
C LEU A 105 11.24 -12.77 -7.95
N ASN A 106 11.14 -12.55 -9.27
CA ASN A 106 12.06 -11.68 -10.02
C ASN A 106 11.60 -10.22 -10.10
N ILE A 107 10.44 -9.87 -9.55
CA ILE A 107 9.95 -8.49 -9.55
C ILE A 107 10.75 -7.67 -8.53
N SER A 108 11.55 -6.74 -9.03
CA SER A 108 12.38 -5.82 -8.22
C SER A 108 11.68 -4.50 -7.88
N GLU A 109 10.48 -4.28 -8.42
CA GLU A 109 9.71 -3.06 -8.19
C GLU A 109 9.29 -2.93 -6.73
N LYS A 110 9.15 -1.68 -6.30
CA LYS A 110 8.66 -1.32 -4.97
C LYS A 110 7.29 -0.67 -5.06
N LEU A 111 6.45 -1.00 -4.09
CA LEU A 111 5.23 -0.26 -3.82
C LEU A 111 5.62 1.04 -3.10
N ARG A 112 5.40 2.17 -3.76
CA ARG A 112 5.66 3.50 -3.19
C ARG A 112 4.36 4.13 -2.75
N ILE A 113 4.36 4.70 -1.56
CA ILE A 113 3.23 5.37 -0.94
C ILE A 113 3.67 6.79 -0.62
N ASN A 114 3.03 7.80 -1.19
CA ASN A 114 3.31 9.21 -0.95
C ASN A 114 2.09 9.89 -0.36
N LEU A 115 2.30 10.77 0.61
CA LEU A 115 1.24 11.59 1.19
C LEU A 115 1.39 13.02 0.71
N TYR A 116 0.25 13.64 0.41
CA TYR A 116 0.19 15.02 -0.05
C TYR A 116 -0.86 15.79 0.72
N ASP A 117 -0.55 17.05 1.03
CA ASP A 117 -1.53 18.07 1.39
C ASP A 117 -1.98 18.83 0.14
N ARG A 118 -3.24 19.25 0.10
CA ARG A 118 -3.82 20.02 -1.00
C ARG A 118 -4.38 21.34 -0.48
N ASN A 119 -3.76 22.44 -0.90
CA ASN A 119 -4.27 23.76 -0.61
C ASN A 119 -5.10 24.27 -1.79
N VAL A 120 -6.24 24.88 -1.46
CA VAL A 120 -7.13 25.53 -2.44
C VAL A 120 -7.12 27.01 -2.13
N TYR A 121 -6.73 27.83 -3.11
CA TYR A 121 -6.80 29.27 -2.97
C TYR A 121 -7.52 29.90 -4.15
N GLU A 122 -8.26 30.97 -3.86
CA GLU A 122 -8.91 31.78 -4.87
C GLU A 122 -7.90 32.79 -5.40
N SER A 123 -7.62 32.70 -6.70
CA SER A 123 -6.83 33.71 -7.40
C SER A 123 -7.79 34.73 -7.99
N HIS A 124 -7.65 35.99 -7.55
CA HIS A 124 -8.28 37.12 -8.21
C HIS A 124 -7.41 37.51 -9.41
N SER A 125 -7.79 37.06 -10.60
CA SER A 125 -7.26 37.67 -11.82
C SER A 125 -7.78 39.10 -11.92
N SER A 126 -6.99 40.01 -12.47
CA SER A 126 -7.32 41.44 -12.63
C SER A 126 -8.57 41.72 -13.49
N HIS A 127 -9.16 40.67 -14.08
CA HIS A 127 -10.38 40.70 -14.86
C HIS A 127 -11.40 39.69 -14.32
N SER A 128 -12.04 40.04 -13.20
CA SER A 128 -13.37 39.56 -12.72
C SER A 128 -13.70 38.07 -12.63
N ASP A 129 -12.80 37.15 -13.02
CA ASP A 129 -13.07 35.72 -13.01
C ASP A 129 -12.34 35.07 -11.83
N LEU A 130 -13.14 34.59 -10.86
CA LEU A 130 -12.66 33.80 -9.73
C LEU A 130 -12.12 32.47 -10.25
N THR A 131 -10.81 32.27 -10.17
CA THR A 131 -10.16 31.01 -10.56
C THR A 131 -9.64 30.31 -9.31
N GLN A 132 -10.11 29.10 -9.05
CA GLN A 132 -9.56 28.25 -8.00
C GLN A 132 -8.28 27.60 -8.48
N VAL A 133 -7.19 27.82 -7.75
CA VAL A 133 -5.90 27.17 -8.00
C VAL A 133 -5.64 26.17 -6.88
N TRP A 134 -5.07 25.04 -7.26
CA TRP A 134 -4.78 23.92 -6.38
C TRP A 134 -3.27 23.74 -6.30
N GLU A 135 -2.73 23.66 -5.10
CA GLU A 135 -1.32 23.37 -4.86
C GLU A 135 -1.19 22.11 -4.01
N GLU A 136 -0.30 21.21 -4.42
CA GLU A 136 -0.07 19.93 -3.74
C GLU A 136 1.32 19.91 -3.13
N HIS A 137 1.38 19.73 -1.81
CA HIS A 137 2.62 19.67 -1.04
C HIS A 137 2.87 18.24 -0.59
N TRP A 138 4.06 17.72 -0.86
CA TRP A 138 4.44 16.39 -0.40
C TRP A 138 4.74 16.41 1.11
N LEU A 139 4.09 15.53 1.86
CA LEU A 139 4.21 15.43 3.33
C LEU A 139 5.17 14.32 3.77
N GLY A 140 5.42 13.34 2.91
CA GLY A 140 6.31 12.21 3.21
C GLY A 140 5.96 10.95 2.43
N SER A 141 6.77 9.92 2.60
CA SER A 141 6.61 8.65 1.86
C SER A 141 6.91 7.41 2.69
N ALA A 142 6.49 6.27 2.17
CA ALA A 142 6.91 4.94 2.61
C ALA A 142 7.05 4.01 1.41
N GLU A 143 7.90 3.00 1.53
CA GLU A 143 8.12 1.99 0.49
C GLU A 143 8.02 0.57 1.05
N MET A 144 7.56 -0.37 0.21
CA MET A 144 7.61 -1.81 0.47
C MET A 144 8.12 -2.53 -0.78
N ASN A 145 9.05 -3.49 -0.62
CA ASN A 145 9.47 -4.30 -1.77
C ASN A 145 8.34 -5.25 -2.16
N PHE A 146 8.17 -5.48 -3.47
CA PHE A 146 7.20 -6.46 -3.93
C PHE A 146 7.46 -7.85 -3.34
N LEU A 147 8.74 -8.26 -3.27
CA LEU A 147 9.12 -9.56 -2.75
C LEU A 147 8.64 -9.77 -1.30
N ASP A 148 8.72 -8.74 -0.47
CA ASP A 148 8.23 -8.79 0.92
C ASP A 148 6.71 -8.97 0.95
N ILE A 149 5.98 -8.27 0.08
CA ILE A 149 4.53 -8.43 -0.07
C ILE A 149 4.19 -9.85 -0.53
N TYR A 150 4.91 -10.37 -1.54
CA TYR A 150 4.65 -11.68 -2.11
C TYR A 150 4.86 -12.81 -1.09
N LEU A 151 5.95 -12.74 -0.32
CA LEU A 151 6.34 -13.78 0.63
C LEU A 151 5.60 -13.70 1.97
N CYS A 152 5.21 -12.51 2.41
CA CYS A 152 4.70 -12.28 3.77
C CYS A 152 3.21 -11.86 3.85
N GLN A 153 2.50 -11.78 2.72
CA GLN A 153 1.07 -11.48 2.71
C GLN A 153 0.21 -12.48 3.52
N PRO A 154 -0.91 -12.03 4.12
CA PRO A 154 -1.31 -10.62 4.23
C PRO A 154 -0.47 -9.87 5.27
N ILE A 155 -0.18 -8.59 4.99
CA ILE A 155 0.62 -7.73 5.86
C ILE A 155 -0.27 -6.65 6.45
N LEU A 156 -0.40 -6.62 7.78
CA LEU A 156 -0.89 -5.46 8.51
C LEU A 156 0.32 -4.71 9.09
N ALA A 157 0.58 -3.49 8.62
CA ALA A 157 1.76 -2.73 8.98
C ALA A 157 1.42 -1.30 9.43
N ALA A 158 2.22 -0.79 10.38
CA ALA A 158 2.30 0.61 10.71
C ALA A 158 3.64 1.15 10.17
N LEU A 159 3.63 1.63 8.93
CA LEU A 159 4.82 2.09 8.22
C LEU A 159 5.28 3.44 8.79
N PRO A 160 6.57 3.60 9.15
CA PRO A 160 7.11 4.92 9.42
C PRO A 160 7.12 5.73 8.12
N LEU A 161 6.73 7.00 8.21
CA LEU A 161 6.83 7.93 7.09
C LEU A 161 8.18 8.62 7.10
N ASP A 162 8.83 8.65 5.94
CA ASP A 162 9.98 9.50 5.69
C ASP A 162 9.48 10.92 5.41
N ILE A 163 9.59 11.79 6.41
CA ILE A 163 9.12 13.18 6.36
C ILE A 163 10.31 14.06 5.98
N PRO A 164 10.14 15.01 5.05
CA PRO A 164 11.22 15.93 4.72
C PRO A 164 11.72 16.69 5.97
N PRO A 165 13.06 16.81 6.15
CA PRO A 165 13.65 17.40 7.36
C PRO A 165 13.41 18.91 7.49
N GLN A 166 13.08 19.59 6.39
CA GLN A 166 12.70 21.00 6.37
C GLN A 166 11.40 21.16 5.59
N SER A 167 10.27 20.98 6.26
CA SER A 167 8.97 21.31 5.69
C SER A 167 8.74 22.81 5.86
N LEU A 168 9.13 23.60 4.86
CA LEU A 168 8.87 25.04 4.86
C LEU A 168 7.37 25.28 5.02
N GLY A 169 6.99 25.94 6.12
CA GLY A 169 5.59 26.20 6.43
C GLY A 169 4.82 25.01 7.03
N TYR A 170 5.46 23.91 7.44
CA TYR A 170 4.77 22.86 8.21
C TYR A 170 5.46 22.57 9.54
N LYS A 171 4.68 22.16 10.54
CA LYS A 171 5.17 21.71 11.85
C LYS A 171 4.46 20.45 12.30
N LEU A 172 5.17 19.57 13.00
CA LEU A 172 4.53 18.43 13.66
C LEU A 172 3.76 18.94 14.88
N GLU A 173 2.57 18.38 15.11
CA GLU A 173 1.81 18.64 16.34
C GLU A 173 2.58 18.12 17.56
N ASN A 174 3.25 16.98 17.42
CA ASN A 174 4.10 16.41 18.44
C ASN A 174 5.41 15.87 17.83
N GLU A 175 6.52 16.58 18.09
CA GLU A 175 7.85 16.23 17.59
C GLU A 175 8.40 14.90 18.14
N HIS A 176 7.90 14.44 19.29
CA HIS A 176 8.34 13.19 19.92
C HIS A 176 7.63 11.96 19.36
N THR A 177 6.53 12.14 18.63
CA THR A 177 5.79 11.04 18.02
C THR A 177 6.18 10.89 16.54
N PRO A 178 6.62 9.71 16.07
CA PRO A 178 6.90 9.53 14.66
C PRO A 178 5.60 9.50 13.85
N SER A 179 5.61 10.09 12.66
CA SER A 179 4.48 9.95 11.74
C SER A 179 4.41 8.54 11.17
N ARG A 180 3.21 7.98 11.14
CA ARG A 180 2.98 6.58 10.76
C ARG A 180 1.77 6.45 9.87
N LEU A 181 1.83 5.48 8.97
CA LEU A 181 0.73 5.09 8.10
C LEU A 181 0.35 3.62 8.36
N TRP A 182 -0.91 3.37 8.71
CA TRP A 182 -1.44 2.02 8.83
C TRP A 182 -1.98 1.54 7.50
N VAL A 183 -1.49 0.38 7.08
CA VAL A 183 -1.90 -0.26 5.83
C VAL A 183 -2.15 -1.75 6.04
N TYR A 184 -3.08 -2.28 5.25
CA TYR A 184 -3.23 -3.72 5.05
C TYR A 184 -2.93 -4.05 3.59
N VAL A 185 -2.05 -5.02 3.34
CA VAL A 185 -1.57 -5.37 1.99
C VAL A 185 -1.73 -6.86 1.74
N SER A 186 -2.28 -7.23 0.59
CA SER A 186 -2.33 -8.61 0.09
C SER A 186 -2.27 -8.65 -1.43
N LEU A 187 -2.10 -9.84 -2.00
CA LEU A 187 -2.27 -10.08 -3.43
C LEU A 187 -3.60 -10.77 -3.71
N ASP A 188 -4.21 -10.39 -4.83
CA ASP A 188 -5.42 -10.99 -5.38
C ASP A 188 -5.11 -11.50 -6.81
N PRO A 189 -4.90 -12.82 -6.98
CA PRO A 189 -4.62 -13.46 -8.28
C PRO A 189 -5.85 -13.54 -9.20
#